data_AF-A0A7Y3EDR8-F1
#
_entry.id   AF-A0A7Y3EDR8-F1
#
_cell.length_a   1.000
_cell.length_b   1.000
_cell.length_c   1.000
_cell.angle_alpha   90.00
_cell.angle_beta   90.00
_cell.angle_gamma   90.00
#
_symmetry.space_group_name_H-M   'P 1'
#
loop_
_entity.id
_entity.type
_entity.pdbx_description
1 polymer ?
#
loop_
_entity_poly.entity_id
_entity_poly.type
_entity_poly.pdbx_seq_one_letter_code
_entity_poly.pdbx_strand_id
1 'polypeptide(L)'
;MNRRTFMRVGGAAGVGAVAAPSLLLGSRTHRVDLVLRGATVFDGTGAPGRRADVAVTGDRIAAVGRIDATGTVEIDLRGLALAPGFIDIHSHTDLSLLVEPRAESRIRQGVTLDVTGQDGSSILWSETDALDRDARYRDRYGVGLGFRDLDGFFRRLQRTPAAINVASMVGHGSVRGLVMGYDDRPANGEEIARMRGLVGEALDQGAVGLSSGLEYTPGGFADRGELVALAEVLRGTGYPYASHMRNEDDGLLGAIEECLHVGWVAGVPVQVSHLKAQGRRNYWKAAAALATLEEACAAGVDVDFDRYPYVAYATGLSNLFPAAARAGGSARFVSRLVDPETAPALERAARDKIALLGDWDAVQITSAGASTSWARGRRLGALA
;
A
#
# COMPACT_ATOMS: atom_id res chain seq x y z
N MET A 1 -19.58 -10.54 14.26
CA MET A 1 -21.06 -10.46 14.25
C MET A 1 -21.60 -11.74 13.62
N ASN A 2 -22.26 -12.62 14.39
CA ASN A 2 -22.49 -14.02 14.01
C ASN A 2 -23.88 -14.24 13.36
N ARG A 3 -23.93 -15.16 12.40
CA ARG A 3 -24.84 -15.24 11.25
C ARG A 3 -26.18 -15.97 11.52
N ARG A 4 -26.77 -15.85 12.72
CA ARG A 4 -27.87 -16.75 13.15
C ARG A 4 -29.08 -16.17 13.89
N THR A 5 -29.42 -14.90 13.72
CA THR A 5 -30.70 -14.37 14.27
C THR A 5 -31.47 -13.58 13.23
N PHE A 6 -32.01 -14.28 12.23
CA PHE A 6 -33.02 -13.75 11.33
C PHE A 6 -34.05 -14.85 11.07
N MET A 7 -35.06 -14.93 11.95
CA MET A 7 -36.38 -15.53 11.73
C MET A 7 -37.03 -15.76 13.11
N ARG A 8 -37.95 -14.87 13.51
CA ARG A 8 -39.11 -15.13 14.39
C ARG A 8 -39.72 -13.80 14.81
N VAL A 9 -40.66 -13.29 14.01
CA VAL A 9 -41.98 -12.82 14.50
C VAL A 9 -42.93 -12.94 13.32
N GLY A 10 -43.81 -13.92 13.36
CA GLY A 10 -44.89 -14.10 12.41
C GLY A 10 -46.05 -14.79 13.10
N GLY A 11 -47.19 -14.11 13.15
CA GLY A 11 -48.50 -14.66 13.52
C GLY A 11 -49.09 -14.11 14.81
N ALA A 12 -50.03 -13.16 14.72
CA ALA A 12 -51.47 -13.45 14.78
C ALA A 12 -52.35 -12.17 14.83
N ALA A 13 -53.30 -12.13 13.89
CA ALA A 13 -54.71 -11.72 13.98
C ALA A 13 -55.12 -10.30 14.44
N GLY A 14 -56.07 -9.72 13.69
CA GLY A 14 -57.07 -8.79 14.25
C GLY A 14 -57.61 -7.76 13.27
N VAL A 15 -58.77 -8.04 12.67
CA VAL A 15 -59.58 -7.10 11.88
C VAL A 15 -60.13 -6.00 12.78
N GLY A 16 -59.97 -4.75 12.37
CA GLY A 16 -60.60 -3.59 13.02
C GLY A 16 -60.50 -2.35 12.13
N ALA A 17 -61.51 -2.14 11.28
CA ALA A 17 -61.66 -0.90 10.54
C ALA A 17 -62.15 0.19 11.50
N VAL A 18 -61.26 1.12 11.85
CA VAL A 18 -61.62 2.36 12.55
C VAL A 18 -61.15 3.52 11.67
N ALA A 19 -62.11 4.34 11.23
CA ALA A 19 -61.85 5.57 10.52
C ALA A 19 -61.07 6.53 11.43
N ALA A 20 -59.81 6.79 11.09
CA ALA A 20 -59.00 7.80 11.74
C ALA A 20 -59.15 9.14 10.99
N PRO A 21 -59.17 10.29 11.69
CA PRO A 21 -59.19 11.60 11.05
C PRO A 21 -57.91 11.77 10.23
N SER A 22 -58.03 12.40 9.07
CA SER A 22 -56.90 12.85 8.25
C SER A 22 -56.04 13.83 9.06
N LEU A 23 -55.14 13.31 9.89
CA LEU A 23 -53.98 14.02 10.36
C LEU A 23 -53.17 14.35 9.12
N LEU A 24 -53.11 15.64 8.80
CA LEU A 24 -52.07 16.21 7.97
C LEU A 24 -50.75 15.78 8.60
N LEU A 25 -50.22 14.64 8.14
CA LEU A 25 -48.84 14.25 8.30
C LEU A 25 -48.06 15.37 7.62
N GLY A 26 -47.70 16.39 8.40
CA GLY A 26 -46.68 17.34 8.02
C GLY A 26 -45.52 16.48 7.54
N SER A 27 -45.15 16.66 6.27
CA SER A 27 -44.05 15.92 5.67
C SER A 27 -42.88 16.09 6.62
N ARG A 28 -42.48 15.01 7.30
CA ARG A 28 -41.16 14.97 7.91
C ARG A 28 -40.23 15.01 6.72
N THR A 29 -39.84 16.22 6.33
CA THR A 29 -38.75 16.42 5.39
C THR A 29 -37.60 15.63 5.98
N HIS A 30 -37.27 14.49 5.38
CA HIS A 30 -36.15 13.66 5.80
C HIS A 30 -34.90 14.52 5.68
N ARG A 31 -34.51 15.15 6.79
CA ARG A 31 -33.39 16.06 6.84
C ARG A 31 -32.14 15.21 6.72
N VAL A 32 -31.39 15.42 5.65
CA VAL A 32 -30.09 14.79 5.41
C VAL A 32 -28.99 15.73 5.90
N ASP A 33 -27.80 15.21 6.19
CA ASP A 33 -26.75 16.02 6.81
C ASP A 33 -26.11 16.96 5.79
N LEU A 34 -25.78 16.42 4.61
CA LEU A 34 -25.15 17.15 3.52
C LEU A 34 -25.85 16.83 2.19
N VAL A 35 -26.08 17.86 1.37
CA VAL A 35 -26.43 17.67 -0.05
C VAL A 35 -25.43 18.38 -0.94
N LEU A 36 -24.82 17.61 -1.84
CA LEU A 36 -23.97 18.09 -2.92
C LEU A 36 -24.85 18.28 -4.16
N ARG A 37 -25.03 19.52 -4.60
CA ARG A 37 -26.03 19.92 -5.60
C ARG A 37 -25.45 20.01 -7.00
N GLY A 38 -26.09 19.36 -7.96
CA GLY A 38 -25.97 19.62 -9.38
C GLY A 38 -24.62 19.32 -10.02
N ALA A 39 -23.80 18.47 -9.41
CA ALA A 39 -22.51 18.03 -9.94
C ALA A 39 -22.67 17.10 -11.16
N THR A 40 -21.60 16.96 -11.95
CA THR A 40 -21.45 15.81 -12.85
C THR A 40 -20.85 14.65 -12.06
N VAL A 41 -21.67 13.65 -11.74
CA VAL A 41 -21.29 12.50 -10.91
C VAL A 41 -20.67 11.40 -11.76
N PHE A 42 -19.46 11.00 -11.39
CA PHE A 42 -18.75 9.81 -11.88
C PHE A 42 -18.72 8.79 -10.73
N ASP A 43 -19.47 7.70 -10.81
CA ASP A 43 -19.67 6.78 -9.69
C ASP A 43 -18.61 5.66 -9.57
N GLY A 44 -17.56 5.71 -10.39
CA GLY A 44 -16.47 4.74 -10.37
C GLY A 44 -16.75 3.44 -11.14
N THR A 45 -17.94 3.27 -11.74
CA THR A 45 -18.29 2.06 -12.51
C THR A 45 -17.69 2.02 -13.92
N GLY A 46 -17.03 3.09 -14.36
CA GLY A 46 -16.59 3.29 -15.74
C GLY A 46 -17.67 3.88 -16.66
N ALA A 47 -18.91 4.06 -16.19
CA ALA A 47 -19.96 4.71 -16.96
C ALA A 47 -19.69 6.22 -17.18
N PRO A 48 -20.23 6.82 -18.26
CA PRO A 48 -20.17 8.27 -18.47
C PRO A 48 -20.79 9.05 -17.30
N GLY A 49 -20.20 10.19 -16.97
CA GLY A 49 -20.69 11.06 -15.90
C GLY A 49 -22.10 11.60 -16.17
N ARG A 50 -22.93 11.70 -15.14
CA ARG A 50 -24.31 12.23 -15.23
C ARG A 50 -24.56 13.34 -14.24
N ARG A 51 -25.38 14.32 -14.61
CA ARG A 51 -25.76 15.39 -13.68
C ARG A 51 -26.69 14.84 -12.60
N ALA A 52 -26.32 15.02 -11.33
CA ALA A 52 -27.11 14.57 -10.20
C ALA A 52 -26.75 15.35 -8.92
N ASP A 53 -27.65 15.29 -7.94
CA ASP A 53 -27.35 15.61 -6.55
C ASP A 53 -26.87 14.34 -5.83
N VAL A 54 -26.13 14.52 -4.73
CA VAL A 54 -25.75 13.44 -3.80
C VAL A 54 -26.07 13.85 -2.37
N ALA A 55 -26.84 13.03 -1.66
CA ALA A 55 -27.18 13.23 -0.26
C ALA A 55 -26.34 12.30 0.62
N VAL A 56 -25.87 12.83 1.75
CA VAL A 56 -25.09 12.10 2.75
C VAL A 56 -25.81 12.20 4.10
N THR A 57 -25.88 11.07 4.80
CA THR A 57 -26.36 10.97 6.18
C THR A 57 -25.35 10.16 6.98
N GLY A 58 -24.81 10.74 8.05
CA GLY A 58 -23.71 10.17 8.81
C GLY A 58 -22.49 9.88 7.93
N ASP A 59 -22.07 8.61 7.91
CA ASP A 59 -20.93 8.10 7.15
C ASP A 59 -21.33 7.47 5.79
N ARG A 60 -22.58 7.63 5.35
CA ARG A 60 -23.11 6.97 4.14
C ARG A 60 -23.70 7.94 3.13
N ILE A 61 -23.52 7.58 1.86
CA ILE A 61 -24.32 8.13 0.77
C ILE A 61 -25.75 7.62 0.92
N ALA A 62 -26.69 8.52 1.14
CA ALA A 62 -28.10 8.21 1.34
C ALA A 62 -28.87 8.11 0.01
N ALA A 63 -28.52 8.93 -0.98
CA ALA A 63 -29.13 8.93 -2.30
C ALA A 63 -28.25 9.61 -3.35
N VAL A 64 -28.42 9.21 -4.61
CA VAL A 64 -27.82 9.84 -5.80
C VAL A 64 -28.90 10.03 -6.85
N GLY A 65 -29.06 11.25 -7.36
CA GLY A 65 -30.08 11.56 -8.37
C GLY A 65 -30.73 12.92 -8.11
N ARG A 66 -32.03 13.04 -8.34
CA ARG A 66 -32.78 14.23 -7.92
C ARG A 66 -33.12 14.12 -6.43
N ILE A 67 -32.73 15.11 -5.63
CA ILE A 67 -32.96 15.10 -4.19
C ILE A 67 -33.85 16.28 -3.81
N ASP A 68 -35.10 15.99 -3.46
CA ASP A 68 -36.05 17.02 -3.01
C ASP A 68 -35.87 17.36 -1.51
N ALA A 69 -35.13 16.55 -0.76
CA ALA A 69 -34.80 16.81 0.64
C ALA A 69 -33.82 17.97 0.80
N THR A 70 -33.96 18.73 1.88
CA THR A 70 -33.03 19.81 2.26
C THR A 70 -31.93 19.25 3.17
N GLY A 71 -30.67 19.58 2.83
CA GLY A 71 -29.52 19.27 3.66
C GLY A 71 -29.39 20.22 4.84
N THR A 72 -28.77 19.77 5.93
CA THR A 72 -28.29 20.69 6.97
C THR A 72 -27.18 21.59 6.41
N VAL A 73 -26.33 21.03 5.56
CA VAL A 73 -25.37 21.75 4.72
C VAL A 73 -25.71 21.46 3.26
N GLU A 74 -25.71 22.49 2.41
CA GLU A 74 -25.82 22.33 0.96
C GLU A 74 -24.64 22.98 0.26
N ILE A 75 -24.04 22.26 -0.67
CA ILE A 75 -22.90 22.74 -1.46
C ILE A 75 -23.26 22.69 -2.93
N ASP A 76 -23.22 23.84 -3.60
CA ASP A 76 -23.42 23.92 -5.05
C ASP A 76 -22.15 23.50 -5.79
N LEU A 77 -22.26 22.42 -6.54
CA LEU A 77 -21.18 21.84 -7.34
C LEU A 77 -21.48 21.90 -8.85
N ARG A 78 -22.39 22.79 -9.29
CA ARG A 78 -22.66 22.98 -10.72
C ARG A 78 -21.38 23.34 -11.47
N GLY A 79 -21.12 22.62 -12.56
CA GLY A 79 -19.91 22.79 -13.37
C GLY A 79 -18.68 22.04 -12.83
N LEU A 80 -18.80 21.34 -11.68
CA LEU A 80 -17.74 20.52 -11.10
C LEU A 80 -18.05 19.03 -11.26
N ALA A 81 -16.98 18.22 -11.22
CA ALA A 81 -17.07 16.77 -11.14
C ALA A 81 -17.18 16.33 -9.68
N LEU A 82 -17.98 15.28 -9.44
CA LEU A 82 -18.04 14.60 -8.14
C LEU A 82 -17.78 13.11 -8.36
N ALA A 83 -16.82 12.55 -7.62
CA ALA A 83 -16.42 11.16 -7.71
C ALA A 83 -16.27 10.55 -6.30
N PRO A 84 -16.22 9.21 -6.17
CA PRO A 84 -15.66 8.57 -4.99
C PRO A 84 -14.30 9.18 -4.66
N GLY A 85 -13.99 9.28 -3.37
CA GLY A 85 -12.65 9.68 -2.96
C GLY A 85 -11.61 8.70 -3.49
N PHE A 86 -10.45 9.21 -3.90
CA PHE A 86 -9.43 8.36 -4.51
C PHE A 86 -8.84 7.41 -3.46
N ILE A 87 -8.52 6.20 -3.92
CA ILE A 87 -7.84 5.18 -3.14
C ILE A 87 -6.40 5.13 -3.65
N ASP A 88 -5.46 5.52 -2.80
CA ASP A 88 -4.03 5.40 -3.05
C ASP A 88 -3.59 3.99 -2.62
N ILE A 89 -3.56 3.07 -3.58
CA ILE A 89 -3.27 1.65 -3.33
C ILE A 89 -1.79 1.36 -3.06
N HIS A 90 -0.89 2.34 -3.24
CA HIS A 90 0.55 2.17 -3.02
C HIS A 90 1.13 3.32 -2.20
N SER A 91 0.97 3.24 -0.88
CA SER A 91 1.42 4.28 0.04
C SER A 91 2.42 3.79 1.08
N HIS A 92 3.25 4.72 1.55
CA HIS A 92 4.22 4.53 2.63
C HIS A 92 3.95 5.52 3.78
N THR A 93 2.67 5.88 4.00
CA THR A 93 2.28 6.89 4.99
C THR A 93 2.16 6.37 6.42
N ASP A 94 2.34 5.06 6.65
CA ASP A 94 2.05 4.33 7.89
C ASP A 94 2.25 5.19 9.15
N LEU A 95 3.51 5.44 9.52
CA LEU A 95 3.86 6.18 10.73
C LEU A 95 3.79 7.70 10.54
N SER A 96 3.82 8.20 9.30
CA SER A 96 3.72 9.63 9.01
C SER A 96 2.36 10.20 9.40
N LEU A 97 1.30 9.38 9.34
CA LEU A 97 -0.05 9.78 9.76
C LEU A 97 -0.16 10.01 11.28
N LEU A 98 0.76 9.46 12.07
CA LEU A 98 0.83 9.73 13.51
C LEU A 98 1.50 11.07 13.81
N VAL A 99 2.35 11.56 12.91
CA VAL A 99 3.02 12.85 13.01
C VAL A 99 2.16 13.95 12.40
N GLU A 100 1.61 13.71 11.22
CA GLU A 100 0.78 14.64 10.46
C GLU A 100 -0.60 14.04 10.17
N PRO A 101 -1.49 13.94 11.19
CA PRO A 101 -2.79 13.27 11.05
C PRO A 101 -3.73 13.98 10.08
N ARG A 102 -3.48 15.25 9.75
CA ARG A 102 -4.25 15.97 8.72
C ARG A 102 -4.06 15.41 7.32
N ALA A 103 -3.02 14.59 7.09
CA ALA A 103 -2.72 13.95 5.81
C ALA A 103 -2.80 14.94 4.62
N GLU A 104 -2.30 16.16 4.79
CA GLU A 104 -2.55 17.24 3.82
C GLU A 104 -2.01 16.94 2.42
N SER A 105 -0.92 16.18 2.34
CA SER A 105 -0.36 15.70 1.07
C SER A 105 -1.32 14.77 0.33
N ARG A 106 -2.24 14.09 1.03
CA ARG A 106 -3.23 13.16 0.47
C ARG A 106 -4.54 13.86 0.15
N ILE A 107 -5.15 14.52 1.13
CA ILE A 107 -6.49 15.13 0.97
C ILE A 107 -6.52 16.24 -0.09
N ARG A 108 -5.41 16.97 -0.29
CA ARG A 108 -5.31 18.00 -1.34
C ARG A 108 -5.30 17.43 -2.76
N GLN A 109 -5.07 16.12 -2.89
CA GLN A 109 -5.14 15.39 -4.16
C GLN A 109 -6.49 14.67 -4.33
N GLY A 110 -7.38 14.70 -3.33
CA GLY A 110 -8.65 13.96 -3.33
C GLY A 110 -8.55 12.54 -2.80
N VAL A 111 -7.41 12.13 -2.23
CA VAL A 111 -7.23 10.81 -1.63
C VAL A 111 -7.98 10.71 -0.30
N THR A 112 -8.73 9.62 -0.14
CA THR A 112 -9.52 9.32 1.07
C THR A 112 -9.19 7.99 1.72
N LEU A 113 -8.41 7.13 1.07
CA LEU A 113 -7.92 5.86 1.61
C LEU A 113 -6.49 5.64 1.10
N ASP A 114 -5.56 5.38 2.02
CA ASP A 114 -4.24 4.86 1.70
C ASP A 114 -4.20 3.36 2.00
N VAL A 115 -3.57 2.58 1.12
CA VAL A 115 -3.15 1.20 1.39
C VAL A 115 -1.64 1.18 1.63
N THR A 116 -1.25 0.93 2.87
CA THR A 116 0.13 0.94 3.34
C THR A 116 0.70 -0.47 3.51
N GLY A 117 1.89 -0.61 4.13
CA GLY A 117 2.53 -1.91 4.28
C GLY A 117 3.10 -2.46 2.97
N GLN A 118 3.53 -1.58 2.06
CA GLN A 118 3.97 -1.91 0.70
C GLN A 118 5.45 -2.34 0.62
N ASP A 119 5.86 -2.84 -0.55
CA ASP A 119 7.25 -3.15 -0.88
C ASP A 119 7.96 -4.06 0.13
N GLY A 120 7.21 -4.98 0.75
CA GLY A 120 7.71 -5.92 1.74
C GLY A 120 8.00 -5.32 3.12
N SER A 121 7.63 -4.07 3.39
CA SER A 121 7.81 -3.44 4.69
C SER A 121 6.46 -3.08 5.32
N SER A 122 6.25 -3.52 6.55
CA SER A 122 5.06 -3.18 7.35
C SER A 122 5.39 -3.03 8.84
N ILE A 123 4.40 -2.60 9.62
CA ILE A 123 4.46 -2.55 11.09
C ILE A 123 4.33 -3.98 11.64
N LEU A 124 5.49 -4.63 11.79
CA LEU A 124 5.67 -5.92 12.43
C LEU A 124 7.11 -5.96 12.93
N TRP A 125 7.32 -5.68 14.22
CA TRP A 125 8.64 -5.40 14.78
C TRP A 125 8.98 -6.31 15.95
N SER A 126 10.27 -6.58 16.12
CA SER A 126 10.79 -7.12 17.38
C SER A 126 10.59 -6.10 18.50
N GLU A 127 10.69 -6.54 19.77
CA GLU A 127 10.59 -5.62 20.91
C GLU A 127 11.66 -4.54 20.87
N THR A 128 12.91 -4.93 20.55
CA THR A 128 14.02 -4.00 20.40
C THR A 128 13.78 -3.01 19.26
N ASP A 129 13.34 -3.47 18.10
CA ASP A 129 13.04 -2.59 16.97
C ASP A 129 11.91 -1.61 17.29
N ALA A 130 10.88 -2.06 18.01
CA ALA A 130 9.78 -1.21 18.43
C ALA A 130 10.25 -0.11 19.40
N LEU A 131 11.08 -0.47 20.40
CA LEU A 131 11.65 0.49 21.34
C LEU A 131 12.57 1.50 20.64
N ASP A 132 13.43 1.05 19.73
CA ASP A 132 14.34 1.91 18.98
C ASP A 132 13.60 2.85 18.03
N ARG A 133 12.53 2.39 17.39
CA ARG A 133 11.67 3.22 16.54
C ARG A 133 10.92 4.25 17.36
N ASP A 134 10.35 3.82 18.48
CA ASP A 134 9.61 4.68 19.38
C ASP A 134 10.50 5.80 19.95
N ALA A 135 11.72 5.48 20.41
CA ALA A 135 12.70 6.47 20.84
C ALA A 135 13.03 7.49 19.72
N ARG A 136 13.27 7.01 18.49
CA ARG A 136 13.54 7.86 17.33
C ARG A 136 12.38 8.78 16.97
N TYR A 137 11.15 8.29 17.03
CA TYR A 137 9.95 9.10 16.75
C TYR A 137 9.68 10.12 17.84
N ARG A 138 9.92 9.79 19.11
CA ARG A 138 9.85 10.77 20.21
C ARG A 138 10.89 11.86 20.06
N ASP A 139 12.13 11.50 19.80
CA ASP A 139 13.23 12.46 19.63
C ASP A 139 12.99 13.41 18.44
N ARG A 140 12.59 12.85 17.29
CA ARG A 140 12.46 13.62 16.06
C ARG A 140 11.15 14.41 15.95
N TYR A 141 10.04 13.85 16.42
CA TYR A 141 8.69 14.39 16.17
C TYR A 141 7.91 14.66 17.46
N GLY A 142 8.42 14.29 18.63
CA GLY A 142 7.67 14.35 19.88
C GLY A 142 6.52 13.32 19.95
N VAL A 143 6.52 12.30 19.07
CA VAL A 143 5.44 11.32 18.95
C VAL A 143 5.87 9.97 19.51
N GLY A 144 5.16 9.47 20.52
CA GLY A 144 5.26 8.08 20.95
C GLY A 144 4.44 7.16 20.06
N LEU A 145 5.03 6.04 19.64
CA LEU A 145 4.39 4.98 18.87
C LEU A 145 3.61 4.06 19.81
N GLY A 146 4.30 3.37 20.74
CA GLY A 146 3.67 2.50 21.73
C GLY A 146 3.01 1.23 21.18
N PHE A 147 3.46 0.73 20.02
CA PHE A 147 3.00 -0.53 19.41
C PHE A 147 4.14 -1.20 18.64
N ARG A 148 3.95 -2.47 18.27
CA ARG A 148 4.91 -3.24 17.45
C ARG A 148 4.28 -3.98 16.27
N ASP A 149 2.95 -3.96 16.18
CA ASP A 149 2.15 -4.75 15.25
C ASP A 149 0.97 -3.91 14.71
N LEU A 150 0.22 -4.49 13.76
CA LEU A 150 -0.85 -3.79 13.06
C LEU A 150 -2.05 -3.51 13.97
N ASP A 151 -2.41 -4.42 14.87
CA ASP A 151 -3.51 -4.18 15.81
C ASP A 151 -3.19 -3.02 16.76
N GLY A 152 -1.97 -2.95 17.30
CA GLY A 152 -1.51 -1.82 18.07
C GLY A 152 -1.53 -0.50 17.27
N PHE A 153 -1.11 -0.54 16.00
CA PHE A 153 -1.16 0.62 15.11
C PHE A 153 -2.59 1.09 14.82
N PHE A 154 -3.51 0.19 14.46
CA PHE A 154 -4.91 0.53 14.20
C PHE A 154 -5.60 1.05 15.46
N ARG A 155 -5.32 0.47 16.64
CA ARG A 155 -5.78 1.01 17.92
C ARG A 155 -5.23 2.40 18.20
N ARG A 156 -3.99 2.71 17.78
CA ARG A 156 -3.42 4.06 17.87
C ARG A 156 -4.18 5.04 16.97
N LEU A 157 -4.47 4.66 15.73
CA LEU A 157 -5.25 5.48 14.79
C LEU A 157 -6.70 5.68 15.25
N GLN A 158 -7.33 4.71 15.89
CA GLN A 158 -8.67 4.89 16.46
C GLN A 158 -8.71 5.96 17.56
N ARG A 159 -7.63 6.10 18.34
CA ARG A 159 -7.50 7.12 19.40
C ARG A 159 -7.12 8.49 18.86
N THR A 160 -6.39 8.53 17.75
CA THR A 160 -5.99 9.78 17.08
C THR A 160 -6.16 9.58 15.58
N PRO A 161 -7.39 9.77 15.06
CA PRO A 161 -7.71 9.48 13.68
C PRO A 161 -6.94 10.38 12.70
N ALA A 162 -6.52 9.78 11.59
CA ALA A 162 -6.08 10.53 10.44
C ALA A 162 -7.28 11.09 9.66
N ALA A 163 -7.05 12.10 8.82
CA ALA A 163 -8.06 12.68 7.94
C ALA A 163 -8.50 11.74 6.80
N ILE A 164 -7.74 10.66 6.55
CA ILE A 164 -8.03 9.63 5.56
C ILE A 164 -8.23 8.28 6.24
N ASN A 165 -8.89 7.37 5.54
CA ASN A 165 -8.92 5.97 5.90
C ASN A 165 -7.55 5.33 5.65
N VAL A 166 -7.26 4.24 6.36
CA VAL A 166 -6.00 3.49 6.22
C VAL A 166 -6.33 2.00 6.20
N ALA A 167 -5.80 1.32 5.19
CA ALA A 167 -5.64 -0.13 5.19
C ALA A 167 -4.14 -0.44 5.11
N SER A 168 -3.71 -1.62 5.56
CA SER A 168 -2.29 -2.02 5.50
C SER A 168 -2.18 -3.46 5.03
N MET A 169 -1.17 -3.74 4.22
CA MET A 169 -0.69 -5.10 3.96
C MET A 169 0.29 -5.52 5.06
N VAL A 170 0.61 -6.81 5.12
CA VAL A 170 1.78 -7.31 5.86
C VAL A 170 2.97 -7.46 4.91
N GLY A 171 4.15 -7.00 5.30
CA GLY A 171 5.34 -7.00 4.47
C GLY A 171 6.18 -8.25 4.67
N HIS A 172 6.46 -8.98 3.59
CA HIS A 172 7.33 -10.17 3.57
C HIS A 172 8.72 -9.89 4.16
N GLY A 173 9.35 -8.77 3.81
CA GLY A 173 10.64 -8.37 4.35
C GLY A 173 10.63 -8.15 5.86
N SER A 174 9.55 -7.55 6.41
CA SER A 174 9.34 -7.43 7.86
C SER A 174 9.18 -8.80 8.53
N VAL A 175 8.35 -9.69 7.96
CA VAL A 175 8.14 -11.06 8.45
C VAL A 175 9.44 -11.86 8.46
N ARG A 176 10.15 -11.86 7.32
CA ARG A 176 11.42 -12.56 7.15
C ARG A 176 12.50 -12.04 8.09
N GLY A 177 12.62 -10.71 8.21
CA GLY A 177 13.56 -10.08 9.13
C GLY A 177 13.32 -10.46 10.59
N LEU A 178 12.06 -10.58 11.01
CA LEU A 178 11.69 -10.96 12.37
C LEU A 178 12.03 -12.43 12.70
N VAL A 179 11.96 -13.33 11.71
CA VAL A 179 12.22 -14.76 11.92
C VAL A 179 13.70 -15.10 11.74
N MET A 180 14.35 -14.53 10.73
CA MET A 180 15.66 -15.00 10.24
C MET A 180 16.74 -13.92 10.28
N GLY A 181 16.39 -12.67 10.58
CA GLY A 181 17.31 -11.55 10.45
C GLY A 181 17.60 -11.21 8.98
N TYR A 182 18.82 -10.74 8.71
CA TYR A 182 19.21 -10.15 7.42
C TYR A 182 20.22 -10.98 6.64
N ASP A 183 20.43 -12.23 7.04
CA ASP A 183 21.41 -13.10 6.39
C ASP A 183 20.92 -13.60 5.03
N ASP A 184 21.86 -13.72 4.09
CA ASP A 184 21.60 -14.24 2.74
C ASP A 184 21.65 -15.77 2.76
N ARG A 185 20.49 -16.37 3.07
CA ARG A 185 20.28 -17.82 3.04
C ARG A 185 18.82 -18.16 2.81
N PRO A 186 18.49 -19.34 2.25
CA PRO A 186 17.12 -19.81 2.18
C PRO A 186 16.52 -20.05 3.58
N ALA A 187 15.20 -19.89 3.69
CA ALA A 187 14.45 -20.29 4.88
C ALA A 187 14.32 -21.81 4.93
N ASN A 188 14.46 -22.38 6.13
CA ASN A 188 14.12 -23.79 6.33
C ASN A 188 12.60 -23.96 6.59
N GLY A 189 12.14 -25.22 6.66
CA GLY A 189 10.71 -25.52 6.83
C GLY A 189 10.08 -24.96 8.12
N GLU A 190 10.83 -24.94 9.24
CA GLU A 190 10.35 -24.38 10.51
C GLU A 190 10.22 -22.86 10.45
N GLU A 191 11.19 -22.20 9.80
CA GLU A 191 11.18 -20.76 9.57
C GLU A 191 10.02 -20.35 8.65
N ILE A 192 9.79 -21.10 7.55
CA ILE A 192 8.63 -20.90 6.67
C ILE A 192 7.33 -21.07 7.45
N ALA A 193 7.19 -22.11 8.27
CA ALA A 193 6.00 -22.33 9.09
C ALA A 193 5.75 -21.17 10.05
N ARG A 194 6.81 -20.65 10.70
CA ARG A 194 6.72 -19.48 11.58
C ARG A 194 6.34 -18.21 10.82
N MET A 195 6.93 -17.97 9.65
CA MET A 195 6.58 -16.84 8.80
C MET A 195 5.12 -16.90 8.34
N ARG A 196 4.61 -18.07 7.95
CA ARG A 196 3.19 -18.27 7.63
C ARG A 196 2.28 -17.94 8.81
N GLY A 197 2.68 -18.33 10.02
CA GLY A 197 1.97 -17.98 11.26
C GLY A 197 1.86 -16.47 11.46
N LEU A 198 2.95 -15.73 11.26
CA LEU A 198 2.97 -14.26 11.37
C LEU A 198 2.12 -13.58 10.30
N VAL A 199 2.10 -14.10 9.07
CA VAL A 199 1.20 -13.60 8.02
C VAL A 199 -0.26 -13.82 8.42
N GLY A 200 -0.60 -15.02 8.93
CA GLY A 200 -1.95 -15.33 9.42
C GLY A 200 -2.37 -14.41 10.57
N GLU A 201 -1.48 -14.19 11.55
CA GLU A 201 -1.73 -13.27 12.65
C GLU A 201 -1.96 -11.84 12.14
N ALA A 202 -1.17 -11.37 11.18
CA ALA A 202 -1.37 -10.04 10.62
C ALA A 202 -2.73 -9.90 9.89
N LEU A 203 -3.21 -10.95 9.21
CA LEU A 203 -4.56 -10.97 8.63
C LEU A 203 -5.65 -10.90 9.72
N ASP A 204 -5.48 -11.63 10.83
CA ASP A 204 -6.39 -11.55 11.98
C ASP A 204 -6.40 -10.15 12.62
N GLN A 205 -5.27 -9.43 12.55
CA GLN A 205 -5.13 -8.04 12.97
C GLN A 205 -5.70 -7.03 11.94
N GLY A 206 -6.17 -7.48 10.79
CA GLY A 206 -6.82 -6.64 9.77
C GLY A 206 -5.96 -6.29 8.55
N ALA A 207 -4.84 -7.00 8.32
CA ALA A 207 -4.08 -6.82 7.09
C ALA A 207 -4.93 -7.21 5.85
N VAL A 208 -4.76 -6.44 4.76
CA VAL A 208 -5.51 -6.62 3.50
C VAL A 208 -4.66 -7.20 2.38
N GLY A 209 -3.71 -8.07 2.73
CA GLY A 209 -2.83 -8.77 1.78
C GLY A 209 -1.40 -8.91 2.27
N LEU A 210 -0.55 -9.51 1.42
CA LEU A 210 0.89 -9.68 1.64
C LEU A 210 1.65 -8.87 0.58
N SER A 211 2.57 -7.99 0.97
CA SER A 211 3.47 -7.31 0.04
C SER A 211 4.88 -7.90 0.08
N SER A 212 5.62 -7.79 -1.01
CA SER A 212 7.04 -8.15 -1.06
C SER A 212 7.88 -7.05 -1.70
N GLY A 213 9.15 -7.00 -1.32
CA GLY A 213 10.14 -6.06 -1.82
C GLY A 213 11.41 -6.79 -2.16
N LEU A 214 11.42 -7.41 -3.34
CA LEU A 214 12.44 -8.38 -3.72
C LEU A 214 13.74 -7.71 -4.21
N GLU A 215 13.71 -6.41 -4.46
CA GLU A 215 14.93 -5.58 -4.63
C GLU A 215 15.58 -5.21 -3.28
N TYR A 216 14.89 -5.42 -2.15
CA TYR A 216 15.33 -5.02 -0.82
C TYR A 216 15.67 -6.21 0.07
N THR A 217 16.60 -6.02 1.01
CA THR A 217 16.96 -7.06 2.00
C THR A 217 16.10 -6.93 3.26
N PRO A 218 15.64 -8.03 3.86
CA PRO A 218 16.02 -9.42 3.55
C PRO A 218 15.15 -10.10 2.49
N GLY A 219 14.09 -9.44 1.99
CA GLY A 219 13.13 -10.04 1.07
C GLY A 219 13.74 -10.60 -0.22
N GLY A 220 14.73 -9.90 -0.79
CA GLY A 220 15.44 -10.31 -1.99
C GLY A 220 16.27 -11.59 -1.88
N PHE A 221 16.45 -12.14 -0.67
CA PHE A 221 17.09 -13.46 -0.46
C PHE A 221 16.09 -14.62 -0.49
N ALA A 222 14.78 -14.34 -0.52
CA ALA A 222 13.77 -15.39 -0.59
C ALA A 222 13.76 -16.03 -1.98
N ASP A 223 13.64 -17.36 -1.98
CA ASP A 223 13.33 -18.12 -3.18
C ASP A 223 11.82 -18.09 -3.47
N ARG A 224 11.45 -18.62 -4.63
CA ARG A 224 10.05 -18.64 -5.09
C ARG A 224 9.16 -19.53 -4.23
N GLY A 225 9.71 -20.62 -3.67
CA GLY A 225 8.97 -21.56 -2.83
C GLY A 225 8.54 -20.91 -1.52
N GLU A 226 9.40 -20.10 -0.92
CA GLU A 226 9.06 -19.27 0.23
C GLU A 226 7.94 -18.27 -0.09
N LEU A 227 8.05 -17.53 -1.20
CA LEU A 227 7.04 -16.54 -1.59
C LEU A 227 5.67 -17.20 -1.81
N VAL A 228 5.64 -18.32 -2.53
CA VAL A 228 4.42 -19.14 -2.70
C VAL A 228 3.87 -19.57 -1.34
N ALA A 229 4.71 -20.15 -0.48
CA ALA A 229 4.26 -20.66 0.80
C ALA A 229 3.67 -19.56 1.71
N LEU A 230 4.17 -18.33 1.64
CA LEU A 230 3.59 -17.22 2.41
C LEU A 230 2.33 -16.67 1.74
N ALA A 231 2.30 -16.54 0.42
CA ALA A 231 1.14 -16.07 -0.33
C ALA A 231 -0.07 -17.01 -0.20
N GLU A 232 0.14 -18.32 -0.07
CA GLU A 232 -0.93 -19.31 0.15
C GLU A 232 -1.78 -19.04 1.40
N VAL A 233 -1.26 -18.31 2.38
CA VAL A 233 -2.01 -17.93 3.58
C VAL A 233 -3.20 -17.01 3.22
N LEU A 234 -3.12 -16.29 2.09
CA LEU A 234 -4.19 -15.42 1.59
C LEU A 234 -5.31 -16.19 0.86
N ARG A 235 -5.14 -17.49 0.58
CA ARG A 235 -6.09 -18.26 -0.24
C ARG A 235 -7.50 -18.19 0.35
N GLY A 236 -8.47 -17.82 -0.48
CA GLY A 236 -9.87 -17.68 -0.09
C GLY A 236 -10.25 -16.39 0.64
N THR A 237 -9.28 -15.52 0.94
CA THR A 237 -9.55 -14.19 1.54
C THR A 237 -10.01 -13.16 0.50
N GLY A 238 -9.58 -13.32 -0.76
CA GLY A 238 -9.75 -12.33 -1.82
C GLY A 238 -8.71 -11.20 -1.81
N TYR A 239 -7.76 -11.19 -0.86
CA TYR A 239 -6.69 -10.20 -0.81
C TYR A 239 -5.49 -10.57 -1.68
N PRO A 240 -4.79 -9.58 -2.27
CA PRO A 240 -3.71 -9.83 -3.19
C PRO A 240 -2.36 -10.10 -2.51
N TYR A 241 -1.49 -10.81 -3.24
CA TYR A 241 -0.05 -10.70 -3.10
C TYR A 241 0.46 -9.52 -3.95
N ALA A 242 0.98 -8.49 -3.30
CA ALA A 242 1.62 -7.35 -3.98
C ALA A 242 3.14 -7.51 -4.05
N SER A 243 3.77 -7.03 -5.13
CA SER A 243 5.22 -7.11 -5.24
C SER A 243 5.84 -5.87 -5.87
N HIS A 244 6.75 -5.24 -5.11
CA HIS A 244 7.93 -4.61 -5.69
C HIS A 244 8.85 -5.75 -6.13
N MET A 245 8.84 -5.96 -7.44
CA MET A 245 9.45 -7.12 -8.07
C MET A 245 10.97 -7.14 -7.88
N ARG A 246 11.58 -8.31 -8.09
CA ARG A 246 13.02 -8.51 -7.85
C ARG A 246 13.91 -7.61 -8.69
N ASN A 247 13.44 -7.22 -9.86
CA ASN A 247 14.18 -6.36 -10.77
C ASN A 247 13.22 -5.57 -11.67
N GLU A 248 13.53 -4.31 -11.91
CA GLU A 248 12.73 -3.40 -12.75
C GLU A 248 13.52 -2.86 -13.95
N ASP A 249 14.71 -3.42 -14.20
CA ASP A 249 15.63 -3.06 -15.28
C ASP A 249 15.85 -4.23 -16.27
N ASP A 250 17.04 -4.80 -16.30
CA ASP A 250 17.46 -5.84 -17.21
C ASP A 250 16.70 -7.15 -16.99
N GLY A 251 16.33 -7.45 -15.74
CA GLY A 251 15.55 -8.62 -15.33
C GLY A 251 14.03 -8.42 -15.31
N LEU A 252 13.50 -7.26 -15.74
CA LEU A 252 12.07 -6.90 -15.59
C LEU A 252 11.09 -8.02 -15.98
N LEU A 253 11.22 -8.60 -17.18
CA LEU A 253 10.25 -9.59 -17.67
C LEU A 253 10.26 -10.87 -16.82
N GLY A 254 11.45 -11.36 -16.43
CA GLY A 254 11.56 -12.51 -15.54
C GLY A 254 11.04 -12.21 -14.12
N ALA A 255 11.12 -10.95 -13.67
CA ALA A 255 10.56 -10.54 -12.39
C ALA A 255 9.03 -10.47 -12.41
N ILE A 256 8.42 -10.09 -13.54
CA ILE A 256 6.97 -10.19 -13.76
C ILE A 256 6.54 -11.65 -13.75
N GLU A 257 7.24 -12.52 -14.48
CA GLU A 257 6.97 -13.97 -14.48
C GLU A 257 7.05 -14.58 -13.08
N GLU A 258 8.00 -14.13 -12.25
CA GLU A 258 8.08 -14.57 -10.84
C GLU A 258 6.83 -14.19 -10.05
N CYS A 259 6.32 -12.96 -10.21
CA CYS A 259 5.11 -12.50 -9.53
C CYS A 259 3.86 -13.30 -9.98
N LEU A 260 3.72 -13.48 -11.29
CA LEU A 260 2.64 -14.27 -11.88
C LEU A 260 2.68 -15.72 -11.40
N HIS A 261 3.87 -16.32 -11.32
CA HIS A 261 4.04 -17.66 -10.78
C HIS A 261 3.59 -17.77 -9.33
N VAL A 262 3.96 -16.80 -8.48
CA VAL A 262 3.54 -16.80 -7.06
C VAL A 262 2.02 -16.77 -6.97
N GLY A 263 1.36 -15.85 -7.67
CA GLY A 263 -0.11 -15.76 -7.69
C GLY A 263 -0.80 -17.01 -8.19
N TRP A 264 -0.33 -17.54 -9.32
CA TRP A 264 -0.87 -18.75 -9.94
C TRP A 264 -0.76 -19.97 -9.04
N VAL A 265 0.43 -20.24 -8.48
CA VAL A 265 0.65 -21.43 -7.65
C VAL A 265 -0.02 -21.29 -6.29
N ALA A 266 0.01 -20.11 -5.67
CA ALA A 266 -0.67 -19.87 -4.41
C ALA A 266 -2.21 -19.83 -4.57
N GLY A 267 -2.71 -19.51 -5.77
CA GLY A 267 -4.13 -19.35 -6.07
C GLY A 267 -4.69 -18.06 -5.47
N VAL A 268 -3.99 -16.94 -5.64
CA VAL A 268 -4.33 -15.64 -5.06
C VAL A 268 -4.17 -14.52 -6.10
N PRO A 269 -4.91 -13.40 -5.97
CA PRO A 269 -4.72 -12.23 -6.83
C PRO A 269 -3.31 -11.65 -6.71
N VAL A 270 -2.81 -11.04 -7.77
CA VAL A 270 -1.49 -10.40 -7.82
C VAL A 270 -1.62 -8.91 -8.10
N GLN A 271 -0.89 -8.10 -7.33
CA GLN A 271 -0.72 -6.68 -7.61
C GLN A 271 0.76 -6.41 -7.93
N VAL A 272 1.08 -6.10 -9.18
CA VAL A 272 2.43 -5.65 -9.54
C VAL A 272 2.57 -4.18 -9.18
N SER A 273 3.31 -3.90 -8.11
CA SER A 273 3.50 -2.55 -7.61
C SER A 273 4.29 -1.70 -8.59
N HIS A 274 3.84 -0.45 -8.78
CA HIS A 274 4.53 0.64 -9.48
C HIS A 274 5.28 0.25 -10.76
N LEU A 275 4.65 -0.56 -11.62
CA LEU A 275 5.23 -1.18 -12.81
C LEU A 275 6.05 -0.19 -13.64
N LYS A 276 7.32 -0.51 -13.90
CA LYS A 276 8.21 0.34 -14.69
C LYS A 276 9.32 -0.43 -15.40
N ALA A 277 9.88 0.21 -16.42
CA ALA A 277 11.09 -0.23 -17.11
C ALA A 277 12.19 0.82 -16.90
N GLN A 278 13.18 0.49 -16.08
CA GLN A 278 14.23 1.38 -15.64
C GLN A 278 15.44 1.33 -16.58
N GLY A 279 15.97 2.51 -16.90
CA GLY A 279 17.13 2.68 -17.79
C GLY A 279 16.74 2.62 -19.26
N ARG A 280 17.33 3.51 -20.07
CA ARG A 280 16.97 3.70 -21.49
C ARG A 280 17.05 2.40 -22.30
N ARG A 281 18.00 1.52 -21.99
CA ARG A 281 18.16 0.22 -22.65
C ARG A 281 17.00 -0.75 -22.42
N ASN A 282 16.15 -0.50 -21.44
CA ASN A 282 15.02 -1.34 -21.06
C ASN A 282 13.67 -0.75 -21.48
N TYR A 283 13.58 0.46 -22.03
CA TYR A 283 12.30 1.10 -22.36
C TYR A 283 11.42 0.29 -23.31
N TRP A 284 12.03 -0.47 -24.22
CA TRP A 284 11.30 -1.38 -25.11
C TRP A 284 10.50 -2.45 -24.35
N LYS A 285 10.93 -2.82 -23.13
CA LYS A 285 10.23 -3.80 -22.29
C LYS A 285 8.92 -3.29 -21.73
N ALA A 286 8.64 -1.98 -21.77
CA ALA A 286 7.37 -1.45 -21.28
C ALA A 286 6.17 -2.05 -22.06
N ALA A 287 6.27 -2.16 -23.38
CA ALA A 287 5.24 -2.79 -24.19
C ALA A 287 5.15 -4.30 -23.94
N ALA A 288 6.30 -4.97 -23.82
CA ALA A 288 6.35 -6.41 -23.54
C ALA A 288 5.76 -6.75 -22.15
N ALA A 289 6.04 -5.95 -21.13
CA ALA A 289 5.49 -6.12 -19.79
C ALA A 289 3.96 -6.05 -19.78
N LEU A 290 3.38 -5.07 -20.47
CA LEU A 290 1.91 -4.96 -20.58
C LEU A 290 1.32 -6.16 -21.32
N ALA A 291 1.92 -6.57 -22.43
CA ALA A 291 1.49 -7.76 -23.17
C ALA A 291 1.54 -9.03 -22.30
N THR A 292 2.62 -9.22 -21.52
CA THR A 292 2.73 -10.36 -20.60
C THR A 292 1.63 -10.37 -19.54
N LEU A 293 1.27 -9.20 -18.98
CA LEU A 293 0.18 -9.10 -18.00
C LEU A 293 -1.19 -9.37 -18.65
N GLU A 294 -1.44 -8.82 -19.85
CA GLU A 294 -2.68 -9.07 -20.60
C GLU A 294 -2.84 -10.55 -20.97
N GLU A 295 -1.75 -11.21 -21.41
CA GLU A 295 -1.73 -12.65 -21.69
C GLU A 295 -2.01 -13.48 -20.43
N ALA A 296 -1.45 -13.09 -19.28
CA ALA A 296 -1.70 -13.75 -18.01
C ALA A 296 -3.16 -13.59 -17.55
N CYS A 297 -3.73 -12.39 -17.67
CA CYS A 297 -5.16 -12.14 -17.44
C CYS A 297 -6.03 -13.00 -18.34
N ALA A 298 -5.73 -13.08 -19.64
CA ALA A 298 -6.45 -13.93 -20.59
C ALA A 298 -6.34 -15.43 -20.27
N ALA A 299 -5.24 -15.86 -19.65
CA ALA A 299 -5.02 -17.21 -19.15
C ALA A 299 -5.70 -17.49 -17.79
N GLY A 300 -6.35 -16.49 -17.18
CA GLY A 300 -7.09 -16.63 -15.93
C GLY A 300 -6.31 -16.31 -14.66
N VAL A 301 -5.11 -15.70 -14.76
CA VAL A 301 -4.44 -15.12 -13.61
C VAL A 301 -5.17 -13.83 -13.23
N ASP A 302 -5.59 -13.70 -11.97
CA ASP A 302 -6.10 -12.44 -11.42
C ASP A 302 -4.90 -11.53 -11.11
N VAL A 303 -4.54 -10.66 -12.04
CA VAL A 303 -3.39 -9.76 -11.91
C VAL A 303 -3.73 -8.35 -12.35
N ASP A 304 -3.33 -7.40 -11.51
CA ASP A 304 -3.38 -5.96 -11.79
C ASP A 304 -2.01 -5.33 -11.51
N PHE A 305 -1.87 -4.06 -11.88
CA PHE A 305 -0.69 -3.26 -11.57
C PHE A 305 -1.06 -1.80 -11.29
N ASP A 306 -0.19 -1.11 -10.58
CA ASP A 306 -0.31 0.33 -10.36
C ASP A 306 0.91 1.08 -10.91
N ARG A 307 0.77 2.41 -11.00
CA ARG A 307 1.85 3.29 -11.39
C ARG A 307 1.60 4.70 -10.88
N TYR A 308 2.66 5.40 -10.53
CA TYR A 308 2.64 6.84 -10.35
C TYR A 308 2.95 7.57 -11.67
N PRO A 309 2.37 8.76 -11.92
CA PRO A 309 2.48 9.47 -13.19
C PRO A 309 3.77 10.31 -13.30
N TYR A 310 4.93 9.72 -12.96
CA TYR A 310 6.22 10.39 -12.99
C TYR A 310 7.29 9.53 -13.69
N VAL A 311 8.28 10.19 -14.27
CA VAL A 311 9.42 9.53 -14.96
C VAL A 311 10.61 9.25 -14.03
N ALA A 312 10.48 9.57 -12.74
CA ALA A 312 11.51 9.36 -11.72
C ALA A 312 10.91 8.59 -10.53
N TYR A 313 11.71 7.68 -9.97
CA TYR A 313 11.38 6.92 -8.76
C TYR A 313 12.20 7.44 -7.58
N ALA A 314 11.83 7.06 -6.36
CA ALA A 314 12.56 7.42 -5.14
C ALA A 314 12.72 6.20 -4.22
N THR A 315 13.95 5.94 -3.77
CA THR A 315 14.28 4.89 -2.80
C THR A 315 15.65 5.17 -2.15
N GLY A 316 16.11 4.28 -1.28
CA GLY A 316 17.41 4.39 -0.63
C GLY A 316 18.59 4.21 -1.61
N LEU A 317 19.69 4.96 -1.37
CA LEU A 317 20.95 4.88 -2.13
C LEU A 317 21.58 3.49 -2.16
N SER A 318 21.27 2.64 -1.17
CA SER A 318 21.77 1.26 -1.13
C SER A 318 21.27 0.42 -2.31
N ASN A 319 20.22 0.85 -3.03
CA ASN A 319 19.76 0.20 -4.28
C ASN A 319 20.81 0.32 -5.42
N LEU A 320 21.79 1.20 -5.31
CA LEU A 320 22.90 1.23 -6.27
C LEU A 320 23.83 0.00 -6.17
N PHE A 321 23.64 -0.85 -5.15
CA PHE A 321 24.51 -1.98 -4.87
C PHE A 321 23.75 -3.32 -4.94
N PRO A 322 24.43 -4.42 -5.33
CA PRO A 322 23.83 -5.75 -5.38
C PRO A 322 23.18 -6.16 -4.05
N ALA A 323 22.09 -6.94 -4.10
CA ALA A 323 21.42 -7.42 -2.88
C ALA A 323 22.36 -8.20 -1.94
N ALA A 324 23.21 -9.07 -2.49
CA ALA A 324 24.21 -9.82 -1.73
C ALA A 324 25.16 -8.94 -0.90
N ALA A 325 25.50 -7.74 -1.39
CA ALA A 325 26.34 -6.79 -0.66
C ALA A 325 25.68 -6.29 0.63
N ARG A 326 24.35 -6.30 0.67
CA ARG A 326 23.51 -5.80 1.77
C ARG A 326 23.18 -6.88 2.81
N ALA A 327 23.69 -8.10 2.64
CA ALA A 327 23.50 -9.21 3.58
C ALA A 327 24.05 -8.89 4.99
N GLY A 328 23.31 -9.28 6.02
CA GLY A 328 23.63 -9.02 7.43
C GLY A 328 23.39 -7.58 7.88
N GLY A 329 22.62 -6.81 7.10
CA GLY A 329 22.11 -5.49 7.49
C GLY A 329 23.10 -4.33 7.26
N SER A 330 22.65 -3.12 7.59
CA SER A 330 23.31 -1.87 7.21
C SER A 330 24.74 -1.73 7.75
N ALA A 331 25.02 -2.19 8.97
CA ALA A 331 26.36 -2.09 9.55
C ALA A 331 27.39 -2.93 8.77
N ARG A 332 27.04 -4.18 8.44
CA ARG A 332 27.89 -5.06 7.62
C ARG A 332 27.99 -4.57 6.18
N PHE A 333 26.92 -4.03 5.63
CA PHE A 333 26.96 -3.40 4.31
C PHE A 333 27.98 -2.25 4.28
N VAL A 334 27.91 -1.33 5.25
CA VAL A 334 28.85 -0.20 5.34
C VAL A 334 30.29 -0.66 5.53
N SER A 335 30.54 -1.71 6.33
CA SER A 335 31.91 -2.23 6.48
C SER A 335 32.49 -2.79 5.17
N ARG A 336 31.66 -3.41 4.32
CA ARG A 336 32.09 -3.89 2.99
C ARG A 336 32.43 -2.76 2.02
N LEU A 337 31.85 -1.57 2.19
CA LEU A 337 32.16 -0.43 1.32
C LEU A 337 33.59 0.11 1.53
N VAL A 338 34.22 -0.20 2.66
CA VAL A 338 35.58 0.27 3.01
C VAL A 338 36.60 -0.86 3.12
N ASP A 339 36.17 -2.10 2.93
CA ASP A 339 37.03 -3.28 2.98
C ASP A 339 37.80 -3.41 1.65
N PRO A 340 39.15 -3.46 1.67
CA PRO A 340 39.97 -3.56 0.47
C PRO A 340 39.65 -4.75 -0.44
N GLU A 341 39.11 -5.86 0.10
CA GLU A 341 38.78 -7.04 -0.70
C GLU A 341 37.45 -6.89 -1.44
N THR A 342 36.45 -6.25 -0.82
CA THR A 342 35.09 -6.16 -1.36
C THR A 342 34.79 -4.83 -2.05
N ALA A 343 35.38 -3.72 -1.59
CA ALA A 343 35.12 -2.38 -2.10
C ALA A 343 35.33 -2.23 -3.62
N PRO A 344 36.40 -2.78 -4.25
CA PRO A 344 36.59 -2.62 -5.70
C PRO A 344 35.46 -3.25 -6.53
N ALA A 345 34.90 -4.38 -6.08
CA ALA A 345 33.79 -5.03 -6.77
C ALA A 345 32.48 -4.24 -6.59
N LEU A 346 32.23 -3.72 -5.39
CA LEU A 346 31.06 -2.91 -5.10
C LEU A 346 31.08 -1.57 -5.83
N GLU A 347 32.25 -0.94 -5.95
CA GLU A 347 32.42 0.28 -6.74
C GLU A 347 32.08 0.05 -8.21
N ARG A 348 32.59 -1.04 -8.81
CA ARG A 348 32.25 -1.40 -10.19
C ARG A 348 30.74 -1.60 -10.36
N ALA A 349 30.12 -2.37 -9.48
CA ALA A 349 28.67 -2.62 -9.53
C ALA A 349 27.84 -1.33 -9.41
N ALA A 350 28.24 -0.40 -8.53
CA ALA A 350 27.57 0.88 -8.40
C ALA A 350 27.72 1.76 -9.65
N ARG A 351 28.92 1.79 -10.24
CA ARG A 351 29.17 2.50 -11.51
C ARG A 351 28.33 1.93 -12.64
N ASP A 352 28.23 0.61 -12.75
CA ASP A 352 27.42 -0.07 -13.77
C ASP A 352 25.93 0.26 -13.60
N LYS A 353 25.41 0.25 -12.37
CA LYS A 353 24.02 0.62 -12.08
C LYS A 353 23.76 2.10 -12.41
N ILE A 354 24.68 3.01 -12.11
CA ILE A 354 24.53 4.43 -12.46
C ILE A 354 24.55 4.63 -13.98
N ALA A 355 25.42 3.93 -14.70
CA ALA A 355 25.44 3.96 -16.17
C ALA A 355 24.13 3.41 -16.77
N LEU A 356 23.52 2.40 -16.15
CA LEU A 356 22.19 1.89 -16.53
C LEU A 356 21.11 2.97 -16.36
N LEU A 357 21.15 3.72 -15.26
CA LEU A 357 20.22 4.81 -14.99
C LEU A 357 20.43 6.02 -15.92
N GLY A 358 21.62 6.15 -16.50
CA GLY A 358 22.00 7.15 -17.49
C GLY A 358 23.39 7.69 -17.17
N ASP A 359 23.48 8.46 -16.09
CA ASP A 359 24.72 9.05 -15.57
C ASP A 359 24.54 9.45 -14.09
N TRP A 360 25.56 10.09 -13.52
CA TRP A 360 25.55 10.56 -12.14
C TRP A 360 24.50 11.66 -11.88
N ASP A 361 24.03 12.37 -12.90
CA ASP A 361 22.98 13.39 -12.78
C ASP A 361 21.56 12.80 -12.82
N ALA A 362 21.43 11.50 -13.11
CA ALA A 362 20.16 10.78 -13.00
C ALA A 362 19.72 10.54 -11.54
N VAL A 363 20.62 10.72 -10.56
CA VAL A 363 20.35 10.46 -9.14
C VAL A 363 20.41 11.75 -8.33
N GLN A 364 19.30 12.15 -7.71
CA GLN A 364 19.20 13.30 -6.82
C GLN A 364 18.97 12.88 -5.37
N ILE A 365 19.73 13.45 -4.44
CA ILE A 365 19.58 13.23 -3.01
C ILE A 365 18.46 14.12 -2.46
N THR A 366 17.30 13.54 -2.16
CA THR A 366 16.15 14.29 -1.63
C THR A 366 16.15 14.38 -0.11
N SER A 367 16.78 13.42 0.57
CA SER A 367 16.90 13.40 2.03
C SER A 367 18.29 12.92 2.46
N ALA A 368 18.77 13.46 3.57
CA ALA A 368 20.08 13.15 4.14
C ALA A 368 20.06 13.35 5.66
N GLY A 369 20.91 12.61 6.36
CA GLY A 369 21.10 12.72 7.81
C GLY A 369 21.80 14.03 8.19
N ALA A 370 21.89 14.31 9.49
CA ALA A 370 22.47 15.57 9.99
C ALA A 370 23.91 15.79 9.50
N SER A 371 24.76 14.75 9.58
CA SER A 371 26.16 14.78 9.14
C SER A 371 26.34 14.82 7.61
N THR A 372 25.30 14.47 6.85
CA THR A 372 25.31 14.46 5.37
C THR A 372 24.37 15.49 4.77
N SER A 373 23.94 16.47 5.56
CA SER A 373 22.97 17.51 5.14
C SER A 373 23.42 18.32 3.92
N TRP A 374 24.74 18.45 3.71
CA TRP A 374 25.35 19.10 2.54
C TRP A 374 25.04 18.41 1.20
N ALA A 375 24.62 17.15 1.20
CA ALA A 375 24.24 16.42 -0.01
C ALA A 375 22.77 16.67 -0.41
N ARG A 376 21.92 17.14 0.51
CA ARG A 376 20.49 17.31 0.27
C ARG A 376 20.22 18.30 -0.88
N GLY A 377 19.35 17.90 -1.80
CA GLY A 377 18.99 18.66 -2.99
C GLY A 377 19.99 18.52 -4.15
N ARG A 378 21.16 17.91 -3.93
CA ARG A 378 22.21 17.80 -4.96
C ARG A 378 22.07 16.48 -5.72
N ARG A 379 22.49 16.51 -6.99
CA ARG A 379 22.68 15.31 -7.81
C ARG A 379 24.03 14.68 -7.53
N LEU A 380 24.17 13.37 -7.71
CA LEU A 380 25.46 12.71 -7.50
C LEU A 380 26.55 13.25 -8.41
N GLY A 381 26.21 13.69 -9.63
CA GLY A 381 27.17 14.32 -10.56
C GLY A 381 27.84 15.57 -10.00
N ALA A 382 27.17 16.29 -9.10
CA ALA A 382 27.74 17.44 -8.40
C ALA A 382 28.55 17.06 -7.15
N LEU A 383 28.52 15.80 -6.70
CA LEU A 383 29.22 15.29 -5.52
C LEU A 383 30.44 14.43 -5.87
N ALA A 384 30.44 13.84 -7.07
CA ALA A 384 31.55 13.12 -7.68
C ALA A 384 32.64 14.09 -8.14
#